data_AF-A0A8C1SL89-F1
#
_entry.id   AF-A0A8C1SL89-F1
#
_cell.length_a   1.000
_cell.length_b   1.000
_cell.length_c   1.000
_cell.angle_alpha   90.00
_cell.angle_beta   90.00
_cell.angle_gamma   90.00
#
_symmetry.space_group_name_H-M   'P 1'
#
loop_
_entity.id
_entity.type
_entity.pdbx_description
1 polymer ?
#
loop_
_entity_poly.entity_id
_entity_poly.type
_entity_poly.pdbx_seq_one_letter_code
_entity_poly.pdbx_strand_id
1 'polypeptide(L)'
;MQSPAPQKQIGLNPAELNKNKQNSAAHLIGRADQSTSSGILKWEANLGDAFTEGVKYINGGLQVNKTGLYFVYSRVEFLSPKCNPRDSYTHLMSRQRTGHNRIIMEDHQEGFCTAGSKHPWMTGSHLGSLQHLKQSDWLFVNVSHPHLISKNYHSNYFGLFKIN
;
A
#
# COMPACT_ATOMS: atom_id res chain seq x y z
N MET A 1 33.10 -7.52 -53.35
CA MET A 1 32.42 -6.94 -52.18
C MET A 1 30.96 -7.37 -52.22
N GLN A 2 30.55 -8.30 -51.34
CA GLN A 2 29.16 -8.80 -51.28
C GLN A 2 28.35 -7.86 -50.38
N SER A 3 27.20 -7.39 -50.88
CA SER A 3 26.26 -6.58 -50.10
C SER A 3 25.52 -7.46 -49.09
N PRO A 4 25.32 -7.01 -47.83
CA PRO A 4 24.55 -7.77 -46.86
C PRO A 4 23.07 -7.71 -47.21
N ALA A 5 22.42 -8.88 -47.20
CA ALA A 5 20.98 -9.00 -47.38
C ALA A 5 20.23 -8.31 -46.21
N PRO A 6 19.07 -7.67 -46.47
CA PRO A 6 18.33 -6.98 -45.42
C PRO A 6 17.81 -8.00 -44.40
N GLN A 7 18.22 -7.86 -43.13
CA GLN A 7 17.62 -8.60 -42.04
C GLN A 7 16.16 -8.18 -41.88
N LYS A 8 15.26 -9.13 -42.07
CA LYS A 8 13.84 -8.97 -41.79
C LYS A 8 13.69 -8.69 -40.29
N GLN A 9 13.39 -7.45 -39.91
CA GLN A 9 12.96 -7.14 -38.55
C GLN A 9 11.59 -7.79 -38.33
N ILE A 10 11.59 -9.00 -37.78
CA ILE A 10 10.39 -9.63 -37.28
C ILE A 10 10.06 -8.91 -35.99
N GLY A 11 9.13 -7.96 -36.04
CA GLY A 11 8.57 -7.36 -34.82
C GLY A 11 8.05 -8.48 -33.92
N LEU A 12 8.47 -8.46 -32.65
CA LEU A 12 7.95 -9.36 -31.62
C LEU A 12 6.42 -9.30 -31.66
N ASN A 13 5.79 -10.46 -31.83
CA ASN A 13 4.35 -10.56 -31.90
C ASN A 13 3.76 -10.04 -30.56
N PRO A 14 2.84 -9.06 -30.55
CA PRO A 14 2.24 -8.56 -29.31
C PRO A 14 1.61 -9.67 -28.46
N ALA A 15 1.17 -10.76 -29.10
CA ALA A 15 0.65 -11.94 -28.43
C ALA A 15 1.73 -12.76 -27.68
N GLU A 16 3.00 -12.66 -28.05
CA GLU A 16 4.13 -13.29 -27.33
C GLU A 16 4.61 -12.41 -26.16
N LEU A 17 4.50 -11.09 -26.28
CA LEU A 17 4.77 -10.15 -25.18
C LEU A 17 3.76 -10.32 -24.03
N ASN A 18 2.51 -10.66 -24.36
CA ASN A 18 1.40 -10.76 -23.41
C ASN A 18 1.18 -12.15 -22.79
N LYS A 19 1.92 -13.19 -23.20
CA LYS A 19 1.67 -14.57 -22.74
C LYS A 19 2.34 -14.95 -21.41
N ASN A 20 3.28 -14.15 -20.88
CA ASN A 20 4.06 -14.54 -19.68
C ASN A 20 4.23 -13.47 -18.58
N LYS A 21 3.74 -12.23 -18.76
CA LYS A 21 3.76 -11.22 -17.70
C LYS A 21 2.41 -11.18 -17.00
N GLN A 22 2.17 -12.15 -16.13
CA GLN A 22 1.12 -11.99 -15.13
C GLN A 22 1.62 -10.94 -14.14
N ASN A 23 1.14 -9.70 -14.28
CA ASN A 23 1.55 -8.63 -13.38
C ASN A 23 1.09 -8.99 -11.97
N SER A 24 1.91 -8.63 -10.99
CA SER A 24 1.59 -8.81 -9.58
C SER A 24 1.60 -7.42 -8.99
N ALA A 25 0.43 -6.80 -8.96
CA ALA A 25 0.24 -5.43 -8.53
C ALA A 25 -1.13 -5.25 -7.89
N ALA A 26 -1.22 -4.32 -6.95
CA ALA A 26 -2.48 -3.90 -6.36
C ALA A 26 -2.38 -2.42 -5.97
N HIS A 27 -3.48 -1.71 -6.16
CA HIS A 27 -3.70 -0.39 -5.62
C HIS A 27 -5.07 -0.40 -4.95
N LEU A 28 -5.09 -0.20 -3.65
CA LEU A 28 -6.30 -0.13 -2.86
C LEU A 28 -6.48 1.31 -2.40
N ILE A 29 -7.71 1.82 -2.47
CA ILE A 29 -8.09 3.14 -1.97
C ILE A 29 -9.09 2.96 -0.84
N GLY A 30 -9.38 3.97 -0.05
CA GLY A 30 -10.53 3.80 0.83
C GLY A 30 -10.81 4.89 1.84
N ARG A 31 -12.03 4.78 2.38
CA ARG A 31 -12.31 5.16 3.76
C ARG A 31 -11.84 4.02 4.63
N ALA A 32 -10.74 4.22 5.33
CA ALA A 32 -10.28 3.24 6.30
C ALA A 32 -11.43 2.95 7.29
N ASP A 33 -11.94 1.71 7.28
CA ASP A 33 -13.06 1.30 8.12
C ASP A 33 -12.67 1.46 9.60
N GLN A 34 -13.25 2.47 10.25
CA GLN A 34 -12.95 2.86 11.63
C GLN A 34 -13.53 1.88 12.67
N SER A 35 -14.27 0.84 12.23
CA SER A 35 -15.01 -0.07 13.13
C SER A 35 -14.16 -1.19 13.74
N THR A 36 -12.89 -1.34 13.36
CA THR A 36 -12.06 -2.45 13.83
C THR A 36 -11.28 -2.07 15.09
N SER A 37 -11.51 -2.81 16.18
CA SER A 37 -10.69 -2.72 17.40
C SER A 37 -9.24 -3.16 17.19
N SER A 38 -8.91 -3.80 16.07
CA SER A 38 -7.58 -4.30 15.74
C SER A 38 -6.62 -3.23 15.18
N GLY A 39 -7.12 -2.04 14.81
CA GLY A 39 -6.32 -0.99 14.16
C GLY A 39 -5.89 -1.32 12.73
N ILE A 40 -6.26 -2.49 12.19
CA ILE A 40 -6.04 -2.88 10.79
C ILE A 40 -7.04 -2.13 9.91
N LEU A 41 -6.52 -1.42 8.91
CA LEU A 41 -7.34 -0.69 7.96
C LEU A 41 -7.92 -1.62 6.89
N LYS A 42 -9.20 -1.42 6.56
CA LYS A 42 -9.84 -2.03 5.38
C LYS A 42 -9.93 -1.02 4.26
N TRP A 43 -9.91 -1.54 3.04
CA TRP A 43 -9.80 -0.81 1.80
C TRP A 43 -10.86 -1.26 0.78
N GLU A 44 -11.15 -0.37 -0.16
CA GLU A 44 -11.83 -0.68 -1.42
C GLU A 44 -10.79 -1.23 -2.42
N ALA A 45 -11.17 -2.29 -3.14
CA ALA A 45 -10.26 -3.06 -3.99
C ALA A 45 -10.71 -3.16 -5.45
N ASN A 46 -11.98 -2.85 -5.75
CA ASN A 46 -12.59 -3.15 -7.04
C ASN A 46 -13.29 -1.94 -7.69
N LEU A 47 -13.48 -0.84 -6.96
CA LEU A 47 -14.20 0.35 -7.43
C LEU A 47 -13.26 1.55 -7.59
N GLY A 48 -13.56 2.42 -8.57
CA GLY A 48 -12.77 3.62 -8.85
C GLY A 48 -11.39 3.26 -9.40
N ASP A 49 -10.36 3.91 -8.86
CA ASP A 49 -8.95 3.66 -9.23
C ASP A 49 -8.35 2.42 -8.53
N ALA A 50 -9.16 1.70 -7.73
CA ALA A 50 -8.71 0.50 -7.03
C ALA A 50 -8.65 -0.71 -7.96
N PHE A 51 -7.61 -1.52 -7.81
CA PHE A 51 -7.48 -2.79 -8.52
C PHE A 51 -6.58 -3.79 -7.78
N THR A 52 -6.77 -5.06 -8.11
CA THR A 52 -5.84 -6.15 -7.77
C THR A 52 -5.58 -7.01 -9.00
N GLU A 53 -4.31 -7.22 -9.34
CA GLU A 53 -3.89 -8.10 -10.44
C GLU A 53 -2.79 -9.03 -9.94
N GLY A 54 -3.03 -10.35 -9.96
CA GLY A 54 -2.05 -11.33 -9.48
C GLY A 54 -1.78 -11.29 -7.97
N VAL A 55 -2.56 -10.52 -7.20
CA VAL A 55 -2.48 -10.35 -5.73
C VAL A 55 -3.89 -10.54 -5.16
N LYS A 56 -4.04 -11.17 -4.00
CA LYS A 56 -5.36 -11.34 -3.35
C LYS A 56 -5.58 -10.27 -2.29
N TYR A 57 -6.80 -9.78 -2.17
CA TYR A 57 -7.21 -8.90 -1.08
C TYR A 57 -8.25 -9.60 -0.20
N ILE A 58 -7.97 -9.72 1.10
CA ILE A 58 -8.90 -10.31 2.09
C ILE A 58 -8.74 -9.58 3.43
N ASN A 59 -9.85 -9.09 4.00
CA ASN A 59 -9.91 -8.53 5.36
C ASN A 59 -8.83 -7.46 5.66
N GLY A 60 -8.59 -6.53 4.73
CA GLY A 60 -7.59 -5.46 4.90
C GLY A 60 -6.17 -5.85 4.49
N GLY A 61 -5.91 -7.12 4.18
CA GLY A 61 -4.59 -7.61 3.81
C GLY A 61 -4.42 -7.88 2.32
N LEU A 62 -3.23 -7.60 1.80
CA LEU A 62 -2.78 -8.04 0.47
C LEU A 62 -1.93 -9.30 0.61
N GLN A 63 -2.30 -10.39 -0.06
CA GLN A 63 -1.50 -11.62 -0.16
C GLN A 63 -0.84 -11.73 -1.52
N VAL A 64 0.49 -11.86 -1.54
CA VAL A 64 1.24 -12.07 -2.77
C VAL A 64 1.15 -13.52 -3.24
N ASN A 65 0.91 -13.72 -4.54
CA ASN A 65 0.84 -15.07 -5.12
C ASN A 65 2.18 -15.56 -5.69
N LYS A 66 3.16 -14.67 -5.89
CA LYS A 66 4.47 -15.00 -6.46
C LYS A 66 5.60 -14.45 -5.59
N THR A 67 6.60 -15.28 -5.30
CA THR A 67 7.84 -14.83 -4.65
C THR A 67 8.58 -13.83 -5.54
N GLY A 68 9.13 -12.77 -4.95
CA GLY A 68 9.91 -11.78 -5.68
C GLY A 68 10.21 -10.52 -4.88
N LEU A 69 10.83 -9.57 -5.56
CA LEU A 69 11.03 -8.22 -5.04
C LEU A 69 9.83 -7.35 -5.38
N TYR A 70 9.28 -6.68 -4.38
CA TYR A 70 8.12 -5.82 -4.51
C TYR A 70 8.44 -4.43 -3.97
N PHE A 71 7.99 -3.39 -4.67
CA PHE A 71 7.81 -2.10 -4.02
C PHE A 71 6.44 -2.10 -3.34
N VAL A 72 6.42 -1.86 -2.04
CA VAL A 72 5.21 -1.80 -1.23
C VAL A 72 5.07 -0.37 -0.71
N TYR A 73 3.86 0.16 -0.67
CA TYR A 73 3.61 1.53 -0.26
C TYR A 73 2.26 1.70 0.43
N SER A 74 2.17 2.70 1.30
CA SER A 74 0.94 3.11 1.98
C SER A 74 0.98 4.60 2.24
N ARG A 75 -0.15 5.28 2.07
CA ARG A 75 -0.40 6.64 2.56
C ARG A 75 -1.64 6.62 3.44
N VAL A 76 -1.55 7.31 4.57
CA VAL A 76 -2.71 7.62 5.42
C VAL A 76 -2.71 9.09 5.80
N GLU A 77 -3.90 9.63 6.03
CA GLU A 77 -4.10 11.00 6.50
C GLU A 77 -4.90 11.00 7.79
N PHE A 78 -4.34 11.62 8.81
CA PHE A 78 -4.98 11.83 10.10
C PHE A 78 -5.57 13.23 10.14
N LEU A 79 -6.80 13.33 10.61
CA LEU A 79 -7.53 14.56 10.82
C LEU A 79 -8.14 14.52 12.22
N SER A 80 -7.66 15.40 13.10
CA SER A 80 -8.23 15.55 14.43
C SER A 80 -8.95 16.90 14.56
N PRO A 81 -10.22 16.91 15.01
CA PRO A 81 -10.93 18.15 15.31
C PRO A 81 -10.44 18.82 16.60
N LYS A 82 -9.66 18.11 17.43
CA LYS A 82 -9.15 18.60 18.71
C LYS A 82 -7.63 18.57 18.69
N CYS A 83 -7.02 19.63 19.21
CA CYS A 83 -5.57 19.71 19.34
C CYS A 83 -5.16 19.36 20.78
N ASN A 84 -4.43 18.27 20.98
CA ASN A 84 -3.80 17.96 22.26
C ASN A 84 -2.27 17.88 22.08
N PRO A 85 -1.47 18.59 22.91
CA PRO A 85 0.00 18.53 22.84
C PRO A 85 0.59 17.12 23.00
N ARG A 86 -0.17 16.16 23.53
CA ARG A 86 0.23 14.76 23.65
C ARG A 86 -0.26 13.88 22.50
N ASP A 87 -0.91 14.46 21.49
CA ASP A 87 -1.33 13.73 20.31
C ASP A 87 -0.08 13.19 19.59
N SER A 88 -0.07 11.88 19.42
CA SER A 88 0.90 11.18 18.58
C SER A 88 0.16 10.18 17.72
N TYR A 89 0.75 9.81 16.59
CA TYR A 89 0.23 8.72 15.80
C TYR A 89 1.34 7.82 15.29
N THR A 90 0.94 6.58 15.01
CA THR A 90 1.79 5.59 14.37
C THR A 90 1.06 5.09 13.13
N HIS A 91 1.78 5.04 12.02
CA HIS A 91 1.40 4.38 10.79
C HIS A 91 2.40 3.25 10.55
N LEU A 92 1.92 2.01 10.47
CA LEU A 92 2.79 0.85 10.34
C LEU A 92 2.33 -0.05 9.21
N MET A 93 3.30 -0.73 8.59
CA MET A 93 3.05 -1.84 7.68
C MET A 93 3.67 -3.10 8.27
N SER A 94 2.88 -4.17 8.31
CA SER A 94 3.31 -5.45 8.85
C SER A 94 3.22 -6.55 7.79
N ARG A 95 4.13 -7.51 7.89
CA ARG A 95 4.15 -8.72 7.08
C ARG A 95 3.85 -9.92 7.98
N GLN A 96 2.83 -10.70 7.63
CA GLN A 96 2.52 -11.97 8.27
C GLN A 96 2.95 -13.14 7.38
N ARG A 97 3.77 -14.04 7.96
CA ARG A 97 4.25 -15.28 7.35
C ARG A 97 4.11 -16.42 8.35
N THR A 98 3.41 -17.49 7.97
CA THR A 98 3.26 -18.72 8.79
C THR A 98 2.92 -18.42 10.26
N GLY A 99 1.99 -17.49 10.50
CA GLY A 99 1.57 -17.09 11.85
C GLY A 99 2.45 -16.03 12.54
N HIS A 100 3.65 -15.73 12.02
CA HIS A 100 4.52 -14.69 12.56
C HIS A 100 4.25 -13.35 11.88
N ASN A 101 3.89 -12.34 12.67
CA ASN A 101 3.77 -10.96 12.22
C ASN A 101 5.08 -10.19 12.48
N ARG A 102 5.55 -9.41 11.50
CA ARG A 102 6.73 -8.55 11.62
C ARG A 102 6.42 -7.17 11.05
N ILE A 103 6.70 -6.12 11.81
CA ILE A 103 6.68 -4.74 11.30
C ILE A 103 7.83 -4.59 10.30
N ILE A 104 7.51 -4.10 9.11
CA ILE A 104 8.48 -3.90 8.01
C ILE A 104 8.72 -2.43 7.70
N MET A 105 7.77 -1.55 8.06
CA MET A 105 7.88 -0.10 7.98
C MET A 105 7.03 0.53 9.06
N GLU A 106 7.48 1.65 9.60
CA GLU A 106 6.78 2.42 10.63
C GLU A 106 7.13 3.89 10.46
N ASP A 107 6.13 4.75 10.66
CA ASP A 107 6.28 6.18 10.83
C ASP A 107 5.54 6.58 12.11
N HIS A 108 6.23 7.36 12.94
CA HIS A 108 5.71 7.88 14.18
C HIS A 108 5.90 9.39 14.17
N GLN A 109 4.80 10.11 14.41
CA GLN A 109 4.84 11.55 14.46
C GLN A 109 4.16 12.05 15.73
N GLU A 110 4.69 13.16 16.23
CA GLU A 110 4.22 13.87 17.42
C GLU A 110 4.41 15.39 17.23
N GLY A 111 3.91 16.19 18.16
CA GLY A 111 4.17 17.65 18.14
C GLY A 111 3.28 18.44 17.17
N PHE A 112 2.11 17.92 16.78
CA PHE A 112 1.16 18.62 15.89
C PHE A 112 0.53 19.87 16.51
N CYS A 113 0.56 19.96 17.83
CA CYS A 113 -0.22 20.90 18.61
C CYS A 113 0.65 21.72 19.56
N THR A 114 0.50 23.03 19.48
CA THR A 114 0.98 23.95 20.52
C THR A 114 -0.02 24.00 21.68
N ALA A 115 0.49 24.14 22.90
CA ALA A 115 -0.35 24.26 24.09
C ALA A 115 -1.31 25.45 23.96
N GLY A 116 -2.61 25.19 24.16
CA GLY A 116 -3.66 26.21 24.04
C GLY A 116 -4.25 26.38 22.64
N SER A 117 -3.73 25.69 21.61
CA SER A 117 -4.35 25.68 20.29
C SER A 117 -5.72 25.00 20.32
N LYS A 118 -6.72 25.63 19.70
CA LYS A 118 -8.06 25.08 19.48
C LYS A 118 -8.34 24.72 18.02
N HIS A 119 -7.38 24.96 17.14
CA HIS A 119 -7.55 24.68 15.72
C HIS A 119 -7.42 23.18 15.46
N PRO A 120 -8.22 22.63 14.52
CA PRO A 120 -8.04 21.26 14.06
C PRO A 120 -6.66 21.12 13.40
N TRP A 121 -6.13 19.90 13.42
CA TRP A 121 -4.88 19.57 12.73
C TRP A 121 -5.09 18.44 11.72
N MET A 122 -4.31 18.49 10.65
CA MET A 122 -4.26 17.47 9.60
C MET A 122 -2.81 17.19 9.24
N THR A 123 -2.51 15.92 9.00
CA THR A 123 -1.16 15.47 8.67
C THR A 123 -1.24 14.13 7.93
N GLY A 124 -0.25 13.89 7.09
CA GLY A 124 -0.16 12.69 6.27
C GLY A 124 1.13 11.93 6.55
N SER A 125 1.04 10.61 6.50
CA SER A 125 2.18 9.71 6.59
C SER A 125 2.27 8.86 5.33
N HIS A 126 3.48 8.70 4.82
CA HIS A 126 3.77 7.89 3.63
C HIS A 126 4.87 6.88 3.97
N LEU A 127 4.56 5.60 3.74
CA LEU A 127 5.51 4.51 3.85
C LEU A 127 5.75 3.92 2.47
N GLY A 128 7.01 3.62 2.15
CA GLY A 128 7.37 3.00 0.89
C GLY A 128 8.74 2.34 0.98
N SER A 129 8.85 1.07 0.60
CA SER A 129 10.15 0.39 0.54
C SER A 129 10.13 -0.84 -0.36
N LEU A 130 11.32 -1.28 -0.75
CA LEU A 130 11.53 -2.57 -1.41
C LEU A 130 11.49 -3.70 -0.40
N GLN A 131 10.70 -4.73 -0.68
CA GLN A 131 10.53 -5.90 0.17
C GLN A 131 10.67 -7.19 -0.64
N HIS A 132 11.46 -8.12 -0.10
CA HIS A 132 11.49 -9.49 -0.62
C HIS A 132 10.35 -10.28 0.00
N LEU A 133 9.30 -10.49 -0.79
CA LEU A 133 8.09 -11.20 -0.37
C LEU A 133 8.12 -12.63 -0.93
N LYS A 134 7.69 -13.57 -0.08
CA LYS A 134 7.49 -14.97 -0.46
C LYS A 134 6.02 -15.18 -0.80
N GLN A 135 5.74 -16.13 -1.69
CA GLN A 135 4.39 -16.59 -1.94
C GLN A 135 3.63 -16.83 -0.63
N SER A 136 2.39 -16.36 -0.59
CA SER A 136 1.48 -16.43 0.57
C SER A 136 1.82 -15.48 1.74
N ASP A 137 2.84 -14.64 1.63
CA ASP A 137 3.01 -13.52 2.57
C ASP A 137 1.81 -12.59 2.50
N TRP A 138 1.33 -12.19 3.68
CA TRP A 138 0.32 -11.15 3.84
C TRP A 138 0.97 -9.85 4.23
N LEU A 139 0.47 -8.74 3.69
CA LEU A 139 0.79 -7.39 4.10
C LEU A 139 -0.45 -6.69 4.63
N PHE A 140 -0.30 -5.99 5.76
CA PHE A 140 -1.34 -5.22 6.41
C PHE A 140 -0.83 -3.82 6.73
N VAL A 141 -1.77 -2.87 6.78
CA VAL A 141 -1.54 -1.51 7.28
C VAL A 141 -2.30 -1.35 8.57
N ASN A 142 -1.63 -0.90 9.62
CA ASN A 142 -2.27 -0.51 10.87
C ASN A 142 -1.95 0.94 11.22
N VAL A 143 -2.83 1.53 12.02
CA VAL A 143 -2.64 2.87 12.59
C VAL A 143 -3.04 2.88 14.06
N SER A 144 -2.45 3.79 14.84
CA SER A 144 -2.77 3.91 16.27
C SER A 144 -4.18 4.46 16.54
N HIS A 145 -4.66 5.38 15.69
CA HIS A 145 -5.95 6.06 15.86
C HIS A 145 -6.82 5.94 14.61
N PRO A 146 -7.41 4.75 14.33
CA PRO A 146 -8.19 4.53 13.11
C PRO A 146 -9.40 5.48 12.98
N HIS A 147 -9.96 5.93 14.10
CA HIS A 147 -11.08 6.88 14.12
C HIS A 147 -10.70 8.29 13.64
N LEU A 148 -9.41 8.64 13.61
CA LEU A 148 -8.91 9.92 13.11
C LEU A 148 -8.55 9.88 11.62
N ILE A 149 -8.69 8.74 10.95
CA ILE A 149 -8.38 8.66 9.52
C ILE A 149 -9.39 9.46 8.71
N SER A 150 -8.86 10.34 7.85
CA SER A 150 -9.61 11.18 6.92
C SER A 150 -10.54 10.34 6.05
N LYS A 151 -11.75 10.85 5.81
CA LYS A 151 -12.76 10.17 4.97
C LYS A 151 -12.59 10.46 3.47
N ASN A 152 -11.53 11.17 3.10
CA ASN A 152 -11.17 11.42 1.70
C ASN A 152 -10.54 10.17 1.09
N TYR A 153 -11.20 9.60 0.07
CA TYR A 153 -10.78 8.37 -0.60
C TYR A 153 -9.41 8.49 -1.29
N HIS A 154 -9.05 9.68 -1.78
CA HIS A 154 -7.78 9.90 -2.47
C HIS A 154 -6.62 10.19 -1.52
N SER A 155 -6.92 10.44 -0.24
CA SER A 155 -5.89 10.66 0.79
C SER A 155 -5.37 9.35 1.38
N ASN A 156 -6.07 8.23 1.23
CA ASN A 156 -5.67 6.98 1.87
C ASN A 156 -5.60 5.86 0.85
N TYR A 157 -4.41 5.27 0.72
CA TYR A 157 -4.20 4.18 -0.22
C TYR A 157 -3.11 3.23 0.26
N PHE A 158 -3.21 1.98 -0.17
CA PHE A 158 -2.27 0.91 0.13
C PHE A 158 -2.07 0.08 -1.13
N GLY A 159 -0.82 -0.21 -1.49
CA GLY A 159 -0.55 -0.99 -2.68
C GLY A 159 0.83 -1.60 -2.72
N LEU A 160 1.04 -2.37 -3.78
CA LEU A 160 2.31 -3.00 -4.09
C LEU A 160 2.40 -3.30 -5.58
N PHE A 161 3.61 -3.42 -6.09
CA PHE A 161 3.86 -4.03 -7.39
C PHE A 161 5.20 -4.78 -7.39
N LYS A 162 5.24 -5.89 -8.12
CA LYS A 162 6.45 -6.67 -8.30
C LYS A 162 7.39 -5.99 -9.28
N ILE A 163 8.66 -5.92 -8.92
CA ILE A 163 9.73 -5.47 -9.82
C ILE A 163 10.17 -6.68 -10.67
N ASN A 164 10.30 -6.45 -11.97
CA ASN A 164 10.74 -7.43 -12.95
C ASN A 164 12.17 -7.17 -13.38
#